data_AF-A0A7R9W8K0-F1
#
_entry.id   AF-A0A7R9W8K0-F1
#
_cell.length_a   1.000
_cell.length_b   1.000
_cell.length_c   1.000
_cell.angle_alpha   90.00
_cell.angle_beta   90.00
_cell.angle_gamma   90.00
#
_symmetry.space_group_name_H-M   'P 1'
#
loop_
_entity.id
_entity.type
_entity.pdbx_description
1 polymer ?
#
loop_
_entity_poly.entity_id
_entity_poly.type
_entity_poly.pdbx_seq_one_letter_code
_entity_poly.pdbx_strand_id
1 'polypeptide(L)'
;TLQVQQQQTLFQRRHCIIKTNDINWRPEDAPSALNSLVGATDRLRNVRDDRAIFLDIYIVVTAKVVRLVQVSMKAQTSDGFLDPVWLSELTGRFAEEALVALLGSLEGRAIAPAPWRLANHLAVQHALAPAQAALLGINAHINYDLPLVLYEFLVLDEYYTTAEQIAKYKHDYFRVNRLLRTCVQPIVDILIEGYNCGLTKFCTRLPGGRKLIEIVAMEIIKQWRRHVWWESMRLLKAHQSGHRSRIRKIVRRLDKRSGFLAQCIASPQLISGRWFGGVGTCRTPHLFGTKPQVWPGVVPGSASIRSITDLVLASDVISRQDNVEYVKYDNIKNGT
;
A
#
# COMPACT_ATOMS: atom_id res chain seq x y z
N THR A 1 -10.82 12.91 -36.44
CA THR A 1 -9.36 13.01 -36.66
C THR A 1 -8.77 14.23 -35.95
N LEU A 2 -9.32 15.44 -36.16
CA LEU A 2 -8.92 16.66 -35.44
C LEU A 2 -9.17 16.62 -33.91
N GLN A 3 -10.26 16.04 -33.43
CA GLN A 3 -10.52 15.88 -31.99
C GLN A 3 -9.58 14.89 -31.28
N VAL A 4 -9.15 13.83 -31.98
CA VAL A 4 -8.20 12.85 -31.44
C VAL A 4 -6.79 13.44 -31.39
N GLN A 5 -6.40 14.21 -32.42
CA GLN A 5 -5.16 14.98 -32.41
C GLN A 5 -5.16 16.10 -31.37
N GLN A 6 -6.30 16.78 -31.13
CA GLN A 6 -6.43 17.77 -30.05
C GLN A 6 -6.37 17.12 -28.66
N GLN A 7 -6.96 15.94 -28.45
CA GLN A 7 -6.82 15.18 -27.21
C GLN A 7 -5.39 14.69 -26.99
N GLN A 8 -4.70 14.20 -28.03
CA GLN A 8 -3.29 13.80 -27.94
C GLN A 8 -2.36 14.99 -27.69
N THR A 9 -2.61 16.16 -28.30
CA THR A 9 -1.83 17.38 -28.03
C THR A 9 -2.12 17.97 -26.65
N LEU A 10 -3.35 17.85 -26.12
CA LEU A 10 -3.65 18.21 -24.72
C LEU A 10 -3.03 17.23 -23.72
N PHE A 11 -2.94 15.94 -24.05
CA PHE A 11 -2.26 14.92 -23.25
C PHE A 11 -0.73 15.13 -23.25
N GLN A 12 -0.16 15.51 -24.40
CA GLN A 12 1.27 15.86 -24.52
C GLN A 12 1.62 17.20 -23.86
N ARG A 13 0.74 18.20 -23.89
CA ARG A 13 0.99 19.55 -23.33
C ARG A 13 1.06 19.63 -21.79
N ARG A 14 0.75 18.56 -21.06
CA ARG A 14 0.78 18.54 -19.58
C ARG A 14 1.94 17.76 -18.95
N HIS A 15 2.75 17.06 -19.73
CA HIS A 15 3.91 16.34 -19.20
C HIS A 15 5.09 17.31 -19.11
N CYS A 16 5.16 18.06 -18.01
CA CYS A 16 6.44 18.62 -17.60
C CYS A 16 7.41 17.44 -17.49
N ILE A 17 8.53 17.49 -18.23
CA ILE A 17 9.51 16.41 -18.22
C ILE A 17 10.16 16.40 -16.83
N ILE A 18 9.70 15.50 -15.98
CA ILE A 18 10.30 15.25 -14.66
C ILE A 18 11.67 14.63 -14.92
N LYS A 19 12.74 15.33 -14.55
CA LYS A 19 14.10 14.80 -14.66
C LYS A 19 14.29 13.70 -13.62
N THR A 20 14.62 12.48 -14.07
CA THR A 20 14.69 11.27 -13.21
C THR A 20 16.08 10.66 -13.08
N ASN A 21 17.08 11.20 -13.80
CA ASN A 21 18.39 10.56 -14.00
C ASN A 21 19.25 10.45 -12.73
N ASP A 22 19.02 11.31 -11.74
CA ASP A 22 19.79 11.37 -10.49
C ASP A 22 19.09 10.70 -9.31
N ILE A 23 17.91 10.12 -9.54
CA ILE A 23 17.18 9.36 -8.52
C ILE A 23 17.67 7.92 -8.53
N ASN A 24 18.05 7.39 -7.38
CA ASN A 24 18.26 5.95 -7.23
C ASN A 24 16.90 5.23 -7.22
N TRP A 25 16.58 4.51 -8.29
CA TRP A 25 15.31 3.77 -8.40
C TRP A 25 15.32 2.42 -7.69
N ARG A 26 16.49 1.97 -7.19
CA ARG A 26 16.71 0.69 -6.52
C ARG A 26 17.47 0.88 -5.21
N PRO A 27 16.86 1.53 -4.21
CA PRO A 27 17.49 1.66 -2.90
C PRO A 27 17.65 0.30 -2.22
N GLU A 28 18.83 0.06 -1.65
CA GLU A 28 19.16 -1.21 -1.00
C GLU A 28 18.81 -1.20 0.50
N ASP A 29 18.70 -0.02 1.11
CA ASP A 29 18.50 0.16 2.55
C ASP A 29 17.58 1.37 2.88
N ALA A 30 17.26 1.55 4.15
CA ALA A 30 16.35 2.63 4.58
C ALA A 30 16.89 4.05 4.28
N PRO A 31 18.17 4.38 4.50
CA PRO A 31 18.71 5.69 4.14
C PRO A 31 18.67 5.98 2.63
N SER A 32 19.08 5.04 1.77
CA SER A 32 19.01 5.20 0.33
C SER A 32 17.57 5.32 -0.17
N ALA A 33 16.64 4.57 0.45
CA ALA A 33 15.21 4.70 0.18
C ALA A 33 14.70 6.10 0.51
N LEU A 34 15.04 6.64 1.67
CA LEU A 34 14.63 7.98 2.08
C LEU A 34 15.10 9.04 1.08
N ASN A 35 16.37 8.99 0.68
CA ASN A 35 16.94 9.94 -0.29
C ASN A 35 16.22 9.87 -1.64
N SER A 36 15.94 8.65 -2.11
CA SER A 36 15.27 8.41 -3.39
C SER A 36 13.82 8.90 -3.37
N LEU A 37 13.10 8.64 -2.28
CA LEU A 37 11.73 9.10 -2.07
C LEU A 37 11.65 10.62 -2.02
N VAL A 38 12.55 11.29 -1.28
CA VAL A 38 12.63 12.76 -1.23
C VAL A 38 12.88 13.32 -2.62
N GLY A 39 13.91 12.80 -3.32
CA GLY A 39 14.26 13.26 -4.66
C GLY A 39 13.10 13.14 -5.65
N ALA A 40 12.40 11.99 -5.67
CA ALA A 40 11.24 11.79 -6.52
C ALA A 40 10.06 12.71 -6.16
N THR A 41 9.75 12.82 -4.86
CA THR A 41 8.61 13.59 -4.35
C THR A 41 8.77 15.08 -4.60
N ASP A 42 9.97 15.64 -4.39
CA ASP A 42 10.23 17.07 -4.61
C ASP A 42 9.94 17.48 -6.07
N ARG A 43 10.32 16.64 -7.03
CA ARG A 43 10.07 16.89 -8.45
C ARG A 43 8.58 16.84 -8.78
N LEU A 44 7.87 15.84 -8.25
CA LEU A 44 6.42 15.71 -8.44
C LEU A 44 5.68 16.88 -7.81
N ARG A 45 6.08 17.33 -6.62
CA ARG A 45 5.50 18.50 -5.93
C ARG A 45 5.71 19.78 -6.73
N ASN A 46 6.88 19.98 -7.33
CA ASN A 46 7.19 21.15 -8.16
C ASN A 46 6.26 21.28 -9.37
N VAL A 47 5.76 20.16 -9.89
CA VAL A 47 4.82 20.14 -11.02
C VAL A 47 3.37 19.88 -10.59
N ARG A 48 3.12 19.85 -9.26
CA ARG A 48 1.81 19.56 -8.65
C ARG A 48 1.18 18.26 -9.12
N ASP A 49 1.98 17.20 -9.21
CA ASP A 49 1.50 15.86 -9.57
C ASP A 49 1.03 15.09 -8.34
N ASP A 50 -0.22 14.62 -8.35
CA ASP A 50 -0.84 13.94 -7.20
C ASP A 50 -0.18 12.57 -6.89
N ARG A 51 0.66 12.03 -7.78
CA ARG A 51 1.50 10.87 -7.46
C ARG A 51 2.46 11.17 -6.31
N ALA A 52 2.76 12.44 -6.04
CA ALA A 52 3.53 12.86 -4.87
C ALA A 52 2.86 12.47 -3.54
N ILE A 53 1.52 12.45 -3.47
CA ILE A 53 0.77 12.36 -2.21
C ILE A 53 1.16 11.11 -1.42
N PHE A 54 1.20 9.95 -2.08
CA PHE A 54 1.60 8.70 -1.43
C PHE A 54 3.07 8.73 -1.02
N LEU A 55 3.96 9.22 -1.87
CA LEU A 55 5.40 9.24 -1.56
C LEU A 55 5.70 10.18 -0.39
N ASP A 56 5.01 11.32 -0.30
CA ASP A 56 5.18 12.31 0.77
C ASP A 56 4.84 11.72 2.14
N ILE A 57 3.74 10.96 2.24
CA ILE A 57 3.39 10.26 3.47
C ILE A 57 4.33 9.08 3.74
N TYR A 58 4.89 8.47 2.70
CA TYR A 58 5.84 7.37 2.83
C TYR A 58 7.20 7.86 3.35
N ILE A 59 7.66 9.04 2.93
CA ILE A 59 8.85 9.71 3.47
C ILE A 59 8.76 9.82 5.00
N VAL A 60 7.60 10.18 5.55
CA VAL A 60 7.41 10.26 7.01
C VAL A 60 7.73 8.93 7.68
N VAL A 61 7.19 7.84 7.14
CA VAL A 61 7.39 6.49 7.68
C VAL A 61 8.86 6.10 7.56
N THR A 62 9.43 6.22 6.36
CA THR A 62 10.81 5.83 6.07
C THR A 62 11.81 6.64 6.90
N ALA A 63 11.61 7.93 7.08
CA ALA A 63 12.47 8.78 7.92
C ALA A 63 12.46 8.31 9.39
N LYS A 64 11.31 7.87 9.92
CA LYS A 64 11.25 7.31 11.27
C LYS A 64 11.93 5.96 11.36
N VAL A 65 11.82 5.11 10.33
CA VAL A 65 12.53 3.82 10.28
C VAL A 65 14.04 4.06 10.28
N VAL A 66 14.55 4.95 9.43
CA VAL A 66 15.98 5.33 9.39
C VAL A 66 16.47 5.73 10.78
N ARG A 67 15.77 6.64 11.46
CA ARG A 67 16.15 7.09 12.81
C ARG A 67 16.15 5.94 13.81
N LEU A 68 15.11 5.10 13.80
CA LEU A 68 14.97 4.02 14.77
C LEU A 68 16.01 2.92 14.55
N VAL A 69 16.27 2.54 13.31
CA VAL A 69 17.34 1.60 12.93
C VAL A 69 18.71 2.12 13.39
N GLN A 70 19.02 3.39 13.12
CA GLN A 70 20.28 4.01 13.55
C GLN A 70 20.44 4.00 15.09
N VAL A 71 19.37 4.26 15.84
CA VAL A 71 19.39 4.21 17.30
C VAL A 71 19.57 2.76 17.78
N SER A 72 18.81 1.80 17.24
CA SER A 72 18.92 0.38 17.63
C SER A 72 20.31 -0.20 17.37
N MET A 73 20.96 0.16 16.25
CA MET A 73 22.33 -0.25 15.96
C MET A 73 23.36 0.32 16.93
N LYS A 74 23.16 1.55 17.43
CA LYS A 74 24.09 2.20 18.37
C LYS A 74 23.90 1.75 19.81
N ALA A 75 22.66 1.55 20.23
CA ALA A 75 22.31 1.40 21.64
C ALA A 75 22.45 -0.05 22.16
N GLN A 76 22.42 -1.07 21.28
CA GLN A 76 22.42 -2.50 21.67
C GLN A 76 21.42 -2.82 22.81
N THR A 77 20.31 -2.08 22.92
CA THR A 77 19.34 -2.22 24.01
C THR A 77 18.29 -3.29 23.70
N SER A 78 17.80 -3.94 24.75
CA SER A 78 16.82 -5.04 24.70
C SER A 78 15.40 -4.62 24.32
N ASP A 79 15.11 -3.32 24.17
CA ASP A 79 13.79 -2.77 23.85
C ASP A 79 13.61 -2.33 22.38
N GLY A 80 14.69 -2.48 21.59
CA GLY A 80 14.78 -2.13 20.17
C GLY A 80 14.29 -3.23 19.21
N PHE A 81 14.69 -3.11 17.94
CA PHE A 81 14.54 -4.19 16.96
C PHE A 81 15.57 -5.29 17.23
N LEU A 82 15.17 -6.55 17.02
CA LEU A 82 16.05 -7.71 17.17
C LEU A 82 17.05 -7.83 16.02
N ASP A 83 16.66 -7.36 14.83
CA ASP A 83 17.45 -7.32 13.61
C ASP A 83 17.22 -6.00 12.85
N PRO A 84 17.86 -4.90 13.29
CA PRO A 84 17.71 -3.59 12.65
C PRO A 84 18.36 -3.52 11.26
N VAL A 85 19.36 -4.37 10.96
CA VAL A 85 19.97 -4.47 9.63
C VAL A 85 18.95 -5.00 8.64
N TRP A 86 18.32 -6.14 8.98
CA TRP A 86 17.25 -6.73 8.19
C TRP A 86 16.13 -5.74 7.92
N LEU A 87 15.67 -5.01 8.94
CA LEU A 87 14.60 -4.03 8.75
C LEU A 87 15.03 -2.89 7.81
N SER A 88 16.29 -2.47 7.84
CA SER A 88 16.84 -1.46 6.93
C SER A 88 16.80 -1.95 5.48
N GLU A 89 17.32 -3.14 5.22
CA GLU A 89 17.38 -3.74 3.88
C GLU A 89 15.98 -4.03 3.33
N LEU A 90 15.08 -4.56 4.18
CA LEU A 90 13.68 -4.74 3.83
C LEU A 90 13.05 -3.42 3.43
N THR A 91 13.35 -2.32 4.13
CA THR A 91 12.82 -1.00 3.81
C THR A 91 13.33 -0.47 2.47
N GLY A 92 14.59 -0.73 2.12
CA GLY A 92 15.16 -0.42 0.81
C GLY A 92 14.40 -1.10 -0.32
N ARG A 93 14.38 -2.44 -0.29
CA ARG A 93 13.67 -3.26 -1.29
C ARG A 93 12.19 -2.96 -1.36
N PHE A 94 11.57 -2.65 -0.21
CA PHE A 94 10.17 -2.25 -0.18
C PHE A 94 9.94 -0.93 -0.92
N ALA A 95 10.82 0.06 -0.73
CA ALA A 95 10.74 1.34 -1.44
C ALA A 95 11.00 1.20 -2.94
N GLU A 96 11.86 0.27 -3.37
CA GLU A 96 12.09 -0.04 -4.78
C GLU A 96 10.78 -0.34 -5.51
N GLU A 97 9.88 -1.16 -4.95
CA GLU A 97 8.60 -1.50 -5.60
C GLU A 97 7.74 -0.27 -5.91
N ALA A 98 7.62 0.65 -4.95
CA ALA A 98 6.88 1.89 -5.14
C ALA A 98 7.56 2.83 -6.17
N LEU A 99 8.88 2.92 -6.13
CA LEU A 99 9.68 3.74 -7.04
C LEU A 99 9.64 3.19 -8.47
N VAL A 100 9.70 1.88 -8.66
CA VAL A 100 9.57 1.22 -9.96
C VAL A 100 8.16 1.41 -10.53
N ALA A 101 7.12 1.31 -9.71
CA ALA A 101 5.76 1.59 -10.12
C ALA A 101 5.58 3.06 -10.56
N LEU A 102 6.20 4.01 -9.82
CA LEU A 102 6.23 5.42 -10.21
C LEU A 102 6.99 5.62 -11.52
N LEU A 103 8.19 5.06 -11.67
CA LEU A 103 9.00 5.23 -12.88
C LEU A 103 8.26 4.70 -14.12
N GLY A 104 7.64 3.53 -14.00
CA GLY A 104 6.79 2.99 -15.06
C GLY A 104 5.63 3.92 -15.43
N SER A 105 5.00 4.54 -14.43
CA SER A 105 3.95 5.57 -14.63
C SER A 105 4.48 6.81 -15.34
N LEU A 106 5.66 7.30 -14.97
CA LEU A 106 6.31 8.48 -15.56
C LEU A 106 6.71 8.26 -17.02
N GLU A 107 7.18 7.04 -17.35
CA GLU A 107 7.60 6.65 -18.69
C GLU A 107 6.42 6.20 -19.59
N GLY A 108 5.18 6.20 -19.06
CA GLY A 108 4.01 5.72 -19.78
C GLY A 108 4.04 4.21 -20.06
N ARG A 109 4.84 3.44 -19.32
CA ARG A 109 4.88 1.98 -19.43
C ARG A 109 3.63 1.35 -18.82
N ALA A 110 3.29 0.17 -19.32
CA ALA A 110 2.22 -0.63 -18.74
C ALA A 110 2.61 -1.09 -17.32
N ILE A 111 1.86 -0.65 -16.32
CA ILE A 111 2.01 -1.10 -14.93
C ILE A 111 1.24 -2.41 -14.78
N ALA A 112 1.92 -3.50 -14.40
CA ALA A 112 1.32 -4.83 -14.37
C ALA A 112 0.41 -5.11 -13.14
N PRO A 113 0.69 -4.59 -11.93
CA PRO A 113 -0.22 -4.76 -10.79
C PRO A 113 -1.44 -3.84 -10.88
N ALA A 114 -2.63 -4.38 -10.71
CA ALA A 114 -3.90 -3.64 -10.65
C ALA A 114 -3.92 -2.52 -9.59
N PRO A 115 -3.48 -2.71 -8.33
CA PRO A 115 -3.55 -1.64 -7.34
C PRO A 115 -2.65 -0.45 -7.70
N TRP A 116 -1.44 -0.70 -8.20
CA TRP A 116 -0.53 0.36 -8.65
C TRP A 116 -1.00 1.06 -9.93
N ARG A 117 -1.60 0.31 -10.88
CA ARG A 117 -2.26 0.93 -12.03
C ARG A 117 -3.30 1.95 -11.59
N LEU A 118 -4.21 1.55 -10.69
CA LEU A 118 -5.29 2.42 -10.23
C LEU A 118 -4.74 3.64 -9.48
N ALA A 119 -3.81 3.43 -8.54
CA ALA A 119 -3.21 4.49 -7.75
C ALA A 119 -2.56 5.55 -8.65
N ASN A 120 -1.72 5.12 -9.60
CA ASN A 120 -1.02 6.03 -10.52
C ASN A 120 -1.95 6.69 -11.54
N HIS A 121 -2.84 5.91 -12.17
CA HIS A 121 -3.74 6.43 -13.20
C HIS A 121 -4.68 7.51 -12.67
N LEU A 122 -5.29 7.27 -11.51
CA LEU A 122 -6.24 8.21 -10.92
C LEU A 122 -5.55 9.45 -10.33
N ALA A 123 -4.31 9.30 -9.84
CA ALA A 123 -3.48 10.43 -9.43
C ALA A 123 -3.13 11.34 -10.61
N VAL A 124 -2.68 10.79 -11.75
CA VAL A 124 -2.39 11.58 -12.97
C VAL A 124 -3.62 12.35 -13.46
N GLN A 125 -4.83 11.81 -13.24
CA GLN A 125 -6.08 12.46 -13.62
C GLN A 125 -6.60 13.49 -12.62
N HIS A 126 -5.96 13.65 -11.45
CA HIS A 126 -6.47 14.45 -10.33
C HIS A 126 -7.92 14.07 -9.96
N ALA A 127 -8.25 12.77 -10.05
CA ALA A 127 -9.63 12.29 -9.96
C ALA A 127 -10.07 11.94 -8.52
N LEU A 128 -9.21 12.16 -7.53
CA LEU A 128 -9.37 11.67 -6.16
C LEU A 128 -9.18 12.78 -5.13
N ALA A 129 -9.85 12.65 -3.99
CA ALA A 129 -9.45 13.43 -2.82
C ALA A 129 -8.05 13.00 -2.35
N PRO A 130 -7.23 13.90 -1.78
CA PRO A 130 -5.88 13.54 -1.34
C PRO A 130 -5.81 12.34 -0.38
N ALA A 131 -6.79 12.22 0.54
CA ALA A 131 -6.88 11.07 1.43
C ALA A 131 -7.13 9.73 0.69
N GLN A 132 -7.88 9.74 -0.41
CA GLN A 132 -8.09 8.54 -1.23
C GLN A 132 -6.82 8.20 -2.01
N ALA A 133 -6.14 9.20 -2.60
CA ALA A 133 -4.88 8.99 -3.31
C ALA A 133 -3.81 8.38 -2.37
N ALA A 134 -3.69 8.92 -1.16
CA ALA A 134 -2.85 8.36 -0.11
C ALA A 134 -3.22 6.90 0.21
N LEU A 135 -4.50 6.62 0.46
CA LEU A 135 -4.94 5.27 0.83
C LEU A 135 -4.79 4.25 -0.30
N LEU A 136 -4.91 4.66 -1.57
CA LEU A 136 -4.63 3.81 -2.73
C LEU A 136 -3.17 3.40 -2.79
N GLY A 137 -2.24 4.35 -2.59
CA GLY A 137 -0.81 4.06 -2.51
C GLY A 137 -0.49 3.14 -1.35
N ILE A 138 -1.02 3.41 -0.15
CA ILE A 138 -0.85 2.52 1.03
C ILE A 138 -1.40 1.12 0.72
N ASN A 139 -2.54 0.99 0.06
CA ASN A 139 -3.12 -0.30 -0.30
C ASN A 139 -2.22 -1.07 -1.28
N ALA A 140 -1.73 -0.42 -2.35
CA ALA A 140 -0.84 -1.07 -3.30
C ALA A 140 0.44 -1.53 -2.60
N HIS A 141 1.04 -0.63 -1.84
CA HIS A 141 2.30 -0.87 -1.15
C HIS A 141 2.19 -1.94 -0.06
N ILE A 142 1.20 -1.88 0.82
CA ILE A 142 1.06 -2.86 1.90
C ILE A 142 0.51 -4.19 1.37
N ASN A 143 -0.58 -4.20 0.61
CA ASN A 143 -1.29 -5.45 0.32
C ASN A 143 -0.74 -6.19 -0.91
N TYR A 144 -0.04 -5.52 -1.82
CA TYR A 144 0.56 -6.16 -2.99
C TYR A 144 2.08 -6.29 -2.88
N ASP A 145 2.81 -5.20 -2.62
CA ASP A 145 4.28 -5.24 -2.64
C ASP A 145 4.86 -5.99 -1.42
N LEU A 146 4.45 -5.62 -0.20
CA LEU A 146 5.05 -6.13 1.03
C LEU A 146 5.09 -7.67 1.16
N PRO A 147 4.05 -8.46 0.78
CA PRO A 147 4.15 -9.91 0.84
C PRO A 147 5.15 -10.49 -0.17
N LEU A 148 5.34 -9.83 -1.32
CA LEU A 148 6.31 -10.25 -2.34
C LEU A 148 7.72 -9.92 -1.87
N VAL A 149 7.95 -8.71 -1.37
CA VAL A 149 9.26 -8.28 -0.86
C VAL A 149 9.71 -9.13 0.32
N LEU A 150 8.82 -9.43 1.27
CA LEU A 150 9.13 -10.34 2.38
C LEU A 150 9.48 -11.74 1.88
N TYR A 151 8.70 -12.26 0.93
CA TYR A 151 8.96 -13.57 0.33
C TYR A 151 10.30 -13.62 -0.40
N GLU A 152 10.61 -12.62 -1.22
CA GLU A 152 11.87 -12.55 -1.97
C GLU A 152 13.07 -12.40 -1.03
N PHE A 153 12.95 -11.58 0.02
CA PHE A 153 13.97 -11.48 1.05
C PHE A 153 14.27 -12.85 1.68
N LEU A 154 13.22 -13.56 2.12
CA LEU A 154 13.35 -14.87 2.78
C LEU A 154 13.86 -15.98 1.86
N VAL A 155 13.71 -15.85 0.53
CA VAL A 155 14.22 -16.82 -0.44
C VAL A 155 15.68 -16.54 -0.81
N LEU A 156 16.04 -15.26 -0.99
CA LEU A 156 17.43 -14.88 -1.30
C LEU A 156 18.37 -15.21 -0.14
N ASP A 157 17.84 -15.19 1.08
CA ASP A 157 18.61 -15.46 2.29
C ASP A 157 18.51 -16.93 2.72
N GLU A 158 18.95 -17.85 1.85
CA GLU A 158 18.87 -19.32 2.06
C GLU A 158 19.50 -19.77 3.41
N TYR A 159 20.44 -18.99 3.96
CA TYR A 159 21.13 -19.26 5.23
C TYR A 159 20.30 -18.93 6.50
N TYR A 160 19.21 -18.15 6.37
CA TYR A 160 18.50 -17.53 7.50
C TYR A 160 17.04 -18.00 7.67
N THR A 161 16.73 -19.19 7.15
CA THR A 161 15.37 -19.78 7.23
C THR A 161 15.13 -20.62 8.50
N THR A 162 15.87 -20.38 9.59
CA THR A 162 15.62 -21.10 10.85
C THR A 162 14.35 -20.59 11.52
N ALA A 163 13.71 -21.44 12.33
CA ALA A 163 12.50 -21.04 13.06
C ALA A 163 12.75 -19.86 14.01
N GLU A 164 13.95 -19.77 14.58
CA GLU A 164 14.36 -18.67 15.46
C GLU A 164 14.48 -17.36 14.67
N GLN A 165 15.13 -17.38 13.51
CA GLN A 165 15.30 -16.18 12.71
C GLN A 165 13.96 -15.66 12.16
N ILE A 166 13.09 -16.55 11.70
CA ILE A 166 11.72 -16.19 11.30
C ILE A 166 10.96 -15.55 12.47
N ALA A 167 11.18 -16.01 13.71
CA ALA A 167 10.58 -15.38 14.89
C ALA A 167 11.11 -13.97 15.16
N LYS A 168 12.42 -13.71 14.94
CA LYS A 168 13.02 -12.38 15.01
C LYS A 168 12.43 -11.43 13.97
N TYR A 169 12.37 -11.85 12.71
CA TYR A 169 11.74 -11.07 11.64
C TYR A 169 10.26 -10.80 11.92
N LYS A 170 9.52 -11.79 12.43
CA LYS A 170 8.12 -11.61 12.82
C LYS A 170 7.98 -10.56 13.91
N HIS A 171 8.83 -10.63 14.95
CA HIS A 171 8.82 -9.66 16.04
C HIS A 171 9.01 -8.24 15.49
N ASP A 172 10.06 -8.02 14.71
CA ASP A 172 10.38 -6.69 14.19
C ASP A 172 9.35 -6.18 13.19
N TYR A 173 8.84 -7.06 12.32
CA TYR A 173 7.74 -6.78 11.41
C TYR A 173 6.51 -6.22 12.14
N PHE A 174 6.11 -6.83 13.25
CA PHE A 174 4.95 -6.34 14.02
C PHE A 174 5.31 -5.16 14.92
N ARG A 175 6.57 -5.03 15.35
CA ARG A 175 7.06 -3.88 16.11
C ARG A 175 6.92 -2.58 15.33
N VAL A 176 7.11 -2.61 14.01
CA VAL A 176 6.87 -1.46 13.10
C VAL A 176 5.46 -0.85 13.27
N ASN A 177 4.45 -1.62 13.68
CA ASN A 177 3.11 -1.06 13.95
C ASN A 177 3.10 0.03 15.03
N ARG A 178 4.01 -0.05 16.01
CA ARG A 178 4.18 1.01 17.02
C ARG A 178 4.70 2.29 16.37
N LEU A 179 5.68 2.17 15.46
CA LEU A 179 6.21 3.28 14.69
C LEU A 179 5.14 3.90 13.78
N LEU A 180 4.37 3.08 13.05
CA LEU A 180 3.30 3.55 12.14
C LEU A 180 2.25 4.38 12.88
N ARG A 181 1.88 4.01 14.11
CA ARG A 181 0.96 4.81 14.94
C ARG A 181 1.47 6.24 15.13
N THR A 182 2.78 6.42 15.35
CA THR A 182 3.39 7.75 15.51
C THR A 182 3.46 8.57 14.22
N CYS A 183 3.22 7.94 13.06
CA CYS A 183 3.24 8.60 11.75
C CYS A 183 1.86 9.13 11.35
N VAL A 184 0.76 8.62 11.93
CA VAL A 184 -0.60 8.99 11.53
C VAL A 184 -0.84 10.49 11.64
N GLN A 185 -0.50 11.13 12.77
CA GLN A 185 -0.76 12.56 12.94
C GLN A 185 0.04 13.43 11.96
N PRO A 186 1.37 13.25 11.79
CA PRO A 186 2.11 13.94 10.74
C PRO A 186 1.56 13.72 9.33
N ILE A 187 1.09 12.51 9.01
CA ILE A 187 0.45 12.21 7.71
C ILE A 187 -0.86 12.98 7.55
N VAL A 188 -1.68 13.05 8.61
CA VAL A 188 -2.90 13.87 8.63
C VAL A 188 -2.58 15.33 8.37
N ASP A 189 -1.52 15.86 8.97
CA ASP A 189 -1.07 17.24 8.78
C ASP A 189 -0.62 17.48 7.33
N ILE A 190 0.17 16.57 6.74
CA ILE A 190 0.56 16.62 5.31
C ILE A 190 -0.67 16.67 4.40
N LEU A 191 -1.68 15.84 4.65
CA LEU A 191 -2.89 15.83 3.84
C LEU A 191 -3.69 17.14 3.95
N ILE A 192 -3.74 17.74 5.13
CA ILE A 192 -4.47 18.99 5.35
C ILE A 192 -3.71 20.19 4.78
N GLU A 193 -2.42 20.31 5.10
CA GLU A 193 -1.61 21.50 4.84
C GLU A 193 -0.91 21.43 3.48
N GLY A 194 -0.35 20.27 3.14
CA GLY A 194 0.39 20.06 1.88
C GLY A 194 -0.52 19.91 0.67
N TYR A 195 -1.67 19.24 0.83
CA TYR A 195 -2.58 18.89 -0.28
C TYR A 195 -4.01 19.45 -0.14
N ASN A 196 -4.25 20.33 0.85
CA ASN A 196 -5.53 21.00 1.07
C ASN A 196 -6.75 20.04 1.15
N CYS A 197 -6.59 18.90 1.84
CA CYS A 197 -7.65 17.90 1.92
C CYS A 197 -8.81 18.37 2.82
N GLY A 198 -9.87 18.87 2.20
CA GLY A 198 -11.07 19.38 2.90
C GLY A 198 -11.78 18.32 3.75
N LEU A 199 -11.83 17.07 3.29
CA LEU A 199 -12.46 15.96 4.03
C LEU A 199 -11.69 15.67 5.34
N THR A 200 -10.38 15.47 5.25
CA THR A 200 -9.54 15.23 6.44
C THR A 200 -9.63 16.43 7.40
N LYS A 201 -9.56 17.65 6.88
CA LYS A 201 -9.71 18.88 7.67
C LYS A 201 -11.05 18.91 8.41
N PHE A 202 -12.15 18.59 7.74
CA PHE A 202 -13.47 18.50 8.36
C PHE A 202 -13.51 17.44 9.47
N CYS A 203 -13.04 16.23 9.21
CA CYS A 203 -13.02 15.15 10.21
C CYS A 203 -12.18 15.52 11.45
N THR A 204 -11.05 16.19 11.27
CA THR A 204 -10.19 16.61 12.40
C THR A 204 -10.76 17.75 13.25
N ARG A 205 -11.72 18.53 12.75
CA ARG A 205 -12.41 19.60 13.51
C ARG A 205 -13.42 19.06 14.53
N LEU A 206 -13.90 17.83 14.34
CA LEU A 206 -14.82 17.21 15.28
C LEU A 206 -14.08 16.84 16.59
N PRO A 207 -14.72 16.97 17.77
CA PRO A 207 -14.14 16.52 19.03
C PRO A 207 -13.68 15.07 18.94
N GLY A 208 -12.39 14.80 19.21
CA GLY A 208 -11.80 13.47 19.12
C GLY A 208 -11.52 12.96 17.69
N GLY A 209 -11.79 13.74 16.64
CA GLY A 209 -11.67 13.33 15.24
C GLY A 209 -10.27 12.86 14.86
N ARG A 210 -9.22 13.57 15.29
CA ARG A 210 -7.81 13.15 15.10
C ARG A 210 -7.53 11.78 15.69
N LYS A 211 -8.05 11.50 16.90
CA LYS A 211 -7.84 10.23 17.58
C LYS A 211 -8.61 9.11 16.89
N LEU A 212 -9.82 9.38 16.42
CA LEU A 212 -10.62 8.44 15.65
C LEU A 212 -9.91 8.04 14.35
N ILE A 213 -9.36 9.01 13.61
CA ILE A 213 -8.57 8.73 12.39
C ILE A 213 -7.38 7.82 12.72
N GLU A 214 -6.64 8.08 13.79
CA GLU A 214 -5.54 7.22 14.23
C GLU A 214 -5.99 5.80 14.56
N ILE A 215 -7.08 5.66 15.32
CA ILE A 215 -7.63 4.34 15.68
C ILE A 215 -8.01 3.58 14.42
N VAL A 216 -8.82 4.18 13.54
CA VAL A 216 -9.31 3.56 12.31
C VAL A 216 -8.16 3.19 11.39
N ALA A 217 -7.23 4.12 11.12
CA ALA A 217 -6.09 3.87 10.27
C ALA A 217 -5.21 2.73 10.82
N MET A 218 -4.96 2.72 12.12
CA MET A 218 -4.14 1.68 12.75
C MET A 218 -4.83 0.31 12.77
N GLU A 219 -6.16 0.24 12.93
CA GLU A 219 -6.85 -1.05 12.84
C GLU A 219 -6.78 -1.63 11.42
N ILE A 220 -6.99 -0.80 10.39
CA ILE A 220 -6.82 -1.20 8.98
C ILE A 220 -5.38 -1.69 8.73
N ILE A 221 -4.38 -0.88 9.09
CA ILE A 221 -2.97 -1.20 8.86
C ILE A 221 -2.55 -2.49 9.57
N LYS A 222 -2.94 -2.68 10.84
CA LYS A 222 -2.60 -3.89 11.61
C LYS A 222 -3.20 -5.14 10.96
N GLN A 223 -4.44 -5.05 10.49
CA GLN A 223 -5.12 -6.17 9.85
C GLN A 223 -4.46 -6.53 8.52
N TRP A 224 -4.18 -5.54 7.68
CA TRP A 224 -3.45 -5.73 6.42
C TRP A 224 -2.08 -6.35 6.66
N ARG A 225 -1.29 -5.80 7.58
CA ARG A 225 0.04 -6.33 7.90
C ARG A 225 0.00 -7.75 8.45
N ARG A 226 -1.01 -8.08 9.27
CA ARG A 226 -1.22 -9.46 9.74
C ARG A 226 -1.49 -10.40 8.57
N HIS A 227 -2.38 -10.02 7.65
CA HIS A 227 -2.68 -10.81 6.45
C HIS A 227 -1.45 -10.99 5.56
N VAL A 228 -0.71 -9.92 5.32
CA VAL A 228 0.51 -9.91 4.51
C VAL A 228 1.57 -10.87 5.06
N TRP A 229 1.79 -10.88 6.38
CA TRP A 229 2.71 -11.84 7.00
C TRP A 229 2.33 -13.28 6.64
N TRP A 230 1.04 -13.62 6.72
CA TRP A 230 0.56 -14.96 6.36
C TRP A 230 0.75 -15.28 4.88
N GLU A 231 0.44 -14.36 3.98
CA GLU A 231 0.64 -14.57 2.54
C GLU A 231 2.13 -14.75 2.19
N SER A 232 3.02 -14.02 2.86
CA SER A 232 4.48 -14.18 2.72
C SER A 232 4.92 -15.60 3.10
N MET A 233 4.42 -16.12 4.23
CA MET A 233 4.71 -17.50 4.67
C MET A 233 4.11 -18.55 3.72
N ARG A 234 2.95 -18.29 3.10
CA ARG A 234 2.35 -19.19 2.09
C ARG A 234 3.19 -19.24 0.83
N LEU A 235 3.73 -18.10 0.39
CA LEU A 235 4.65 -18.01 -0.74
C LEU A 235 5.94 -18.80 -0.45
N LEU A 236 6.55 -18.57 0.73
CA LEU A 236 7.75 -19.29 1.16
C LEU A 236 7.54 -20.80 1.18
N LYS A 237 6.44 -21.29 1.78
CA LYS A 237 6.11 -22.72 1.81
C LYS A 237 5.92 -23.29 0.40
N ALA A 238 5.25 -22.56 -0.48
CA ALA A 238 5.05 -22.98 -1.87
C ALA A 238 6.37 -23.05 -2.65
N HIS A 239 7.31 -22.14 -2.36
CA HIS A 239 8.67 -22.14 -2.90
C HIS A 239 9.47 -23.35 -2.44
N GLN A 240 9.53 -23.60 -1.12
CA GLN A 240 10.22 -24.75 -0.54
C GLN A 240 9.69 -26.09 -1.08
N SER A 241 8.39 -26.14 -1.39
CA SER A 241 7.78 -27.32 -1.99
C SER A 241 8.05 -27.45 -3.50
N GLY A 242 8.73 -26.50 -4.16
CA GLY A 242 8.99 -26.49 -5.60
C GLY A 242 7.77 -26.17 -6.49
N HIS A 243 6.64 -25.76 -5.91
CA HIS A 243 5.38 -25.62 -6.63
C HIS A 243 5.21 -24.23 -7.27
N ARG A 244 5.95 -23.96 -8.36
CA ARG A 244 5.90 -22.66 -9.08
C ARG A 244 4.49 -22.23 -9.50
N SER A 245 3.61 -23.17 -9.84
CA SER A 245 2.21 -22.88 -10.18
C SER A 245 1.40 -22.35 -8.99
N ARG A 246 1.72 -22.78 -7.76
CA ARG A 246 1.08 -22.32 -6.52
C ARG A 246 1.51 -20.89 -6.19
N ILE A 247 2.79 -20.56 -6.34
CA ILE A 247 3.30 -19.18 -6.21
C ILE A 247 2.53 -18.25 -7.16
N ARG A 248 2.45 -18.58 -8.45
CA ARG A 248 1.71 -17.77 -9.44
C ARG A 248 0.23 -17.57 -9.07
N LYS A 249 -0.42 -18.59 -8.50
CA LYS A 249 -1.82 -18.48 -8.04
C LYS A 249 -1.94 -17.53 -6.84
N ILE A 250 -0.99 -17.55 -5.91
CA ILE A 250 -0.98 -16.65 -4.75
C ILE A 250 -0.74 -15.21 -5.22
N VAL A 251 0.28 -14.94 -6.04
CA VAL A 251 0.55 -13.59 -6.57
C VAL A 251 -0.66 -13.02 -7.32
N ARG A 252 -1.31 -13.84 -8.16
CA ARG A 252 -2.55 -13.43 -8.84
C ARG A 252 -3.68 -13.11 -7.86
N ARG A 253 -3.79 -13.82 -6.74
CA ARG A 253 -4.79 -13.56 -5.70
C ARG A 253 -4.51 -12.23 -5.00
N LEU A 254 -3.25 -11.96 -4.67
CA LEU A 254 -2.81 -10.68 -4.10
C LEU A 254 -3.19 -9.53 -5.02
N ASP A 255 -2.86 -9.63 -6.32
CA ASP A 255 -3.22 -8.62 -7.32
C ASP A 255 -4.73 -8.34 -7.38
N LYS A 256 -5.53 -9.42 -7.47
CA LYS A 256 -6.99 -9.31 -7.51
C LYS A 256 -7.57 -8.66 -6.27
N ARG A 257 -7.13 -9.08 -5.08
CA ARG A 257 -7.64 -8.57 -3.79
C ARG A 257 -7.27 -7.11 -3.62
N SER A 258 -6.01 -6.76 -3.84
CA SER A 258 -5.51 -5.39 -3.71
C SER A 258 -6.12 -4.48 -4.78
N GLY A 259 -6.36 -4.98 -5.99
CA GLY A 259 -7.09 -4.27 -7.05
C GLY A 259 -8.57 -4.04 -6.70
N PHE A 260 -9.24 -5.01 -6.08
CA PHE A 260 -10.61 -4.83 -5.59
C PHE A 260 -10.67 -3.76 -4.50
N LEU A 261 -9.78 -3.81 -3.50
CA LEU A 261 -9.67 -2.77 -2.48
C LEU A 261 -9.44 -1.38 -3.09
N ALA A 262 -8.59 -1.29 -4.11
CA ALA A 262 -8.34 -0.04 -4.83
C ALA A 262 -9.63 0.52 -5.48
N GLN A 263 -10.46 -0.33 -6.09
CA GLN A 263 -11.74 0.11 -6.65
C GLN A 263 -12.70 0.61 -5.58
N CYS A 264 -12.72 -0.05 -4.41
CA CYS A 264 -13.55 0.38 -3.30
C CYS A 264 -13.11 1.75 -2.76
N ILE A 265 -11.79 1.95 -2.58
CA ILE A 265 -11.21 3.23 -2.13
C ILE A 265 -11.48 4.36 -3.13
N ALA A 266 -11.41 4.05 -4.43
CA ALA A 266 -11.66 5.02 -5.50
C ALA A 266 -13.15 5.35 -5.70
N SER A 267 -14.07 4.61 -5.06
CA SER A 267 -15.51 4.83 -5.26
C SER A 267 -15.94 6.22 -4.78
N PRO A 268 -16.68 7.00 -5.59
CA PRO A 268 -17.20 8.33 -5.19
C PRO A 268 -18.12 8.31 -3.96
N GLN A 269 -18.70 7.14 -3.66
CA GLN A 269 -19.60 6.94 -2.52
C GLN A 269 -18.90 7.10 -1.18
N LEU A 270 -17.56 7.04 -1.13
CA LEU A 270 -16.78 7.35 0.06
C LEU A 270 -16.82 8.84 0.44
N ILE A 271 -17.13 9.73 -0.52
CA ILE A 271 -17.10 11.18 -0.32
C ILE A 271 -18.51 11.79 -0.31
N SER A 272 -19.44 11.28 -1.13
CA SER A 272 -20.80 11.79 -1.12
C SER A 272 -21.50 11.37 0.17
N GLY A 273 -21.88 12.33 1.02
CA GLY A 273 -22.57 12.15 2.31
C GLY A 273 -23.94 11.45 2.29
N ARG A 274 -24.22 10.59 1.30
CA ARG A 274 -25.34 9.64 1.24
C ARG A 274 -25.24 8.49 2.25
N TRP A 275 -24.37 8.63 3.24
CA TRP A 275 -24.13 7.67 4.33
C TRP A 275 -25.27 7.64 5.36
N PHE A 276 -26.08 8.70 5.47
CA PHE A 276 -27.08 8.85 6.53
C PHE A 276 -28.53 8.51 6.13
N GLY A 277 -28.79 8.02 4.93
CA GLY A 277 -30.16 7.64 4.56
C GLY A 277 -30.28 6.94 3.22
N GLY A 278 -30.66 5.65 3.25
CA GLY A 278 -31.20 4.95 2.10
C GLY A 278 -30.51 3.62 1.79
N VAL A 279 -31.32 2.56 1.74
CA VAL A 279 -30.97 1.20 1.31
C VAL A 279 -30.50 1.25 -0.15
N GLY A 280 -29.19 1.40 -0.36
CA GLY A 280 -28.56 1.38 -1.67
C GLY A 280 -27.67 0.16 -1.83
N THR A 281 -27.97 -0.71 -2.77
CA THR A 281 -27.08 -1.81 -3.17
C THR A 281 -25.80 -1.21 -3.77
N CYS A 282 -24.63 -1.76 -3.43
CA CYS A 282 -23.37 -1.43 -4.10
C CYS A 282 -23.47 -1.84 -5.58
N ARG A 283 -23.97 -0.93 -6.42
CA ARG A 283 -23.72 -0.99 -7.85
C ARG A 283 -22.35 -0.36 -8.09
N THR A 284 -21.48 -1.12 -8.75
CA THR A 284 -20.22 -0.66 -9.33
C THR A 284 -20.44 0.73 -9.98
N PRO A 285 -19.74 1.79 -9.57
CA PRO A 285 -20.00 3.11 -10.11
C PRO A 285 -19.46 3.17 -11.55
N HIS A 286 -20.36 3.06 -12.53
CA HIS A 286 -20.11 3.39 -13.94
C HIS A 286 -20.00 4.92 -14.16
N LEU A 287 -19.32 5.64 -13.26
CA LEU A 287 -19.39 7.10 -13.18
C LEU A 287 -18.29 7.86 -13.92
N PHE A 288 -17.41 7.14 -14.61
CA PHE A 288 -16.54 7.72 -15.63
C PHE A 288 -16.92 7.04 -16.94
N GLY A 289 -17.33 7.80 -17.95
CA GLY A 289 -17.69 7.30 -19.30
C GLY A 289 -16.56 6.56 -20.03
N THR A 290 -15.50 6.16 -19.34
CA THR A 290 -14.62 5.09 -19.75
C THR A 290 -15.41 3.79 -19.65
N LYS A 291 -15.75 3.21 -20.81
CA LYS A 291 -16.06 1.77 -20.86
C LYS A 291 -14.97 1.07 -20.04
N PRO A 292 -15.32 0.14 -19.13
CA PRO A 292 -14.28 -0.66 -18.51
C PRO A 292 -13.47 -1.21 -19.68
N GLN A 293 -12.19 -0.84 -19.78
CA GLN A 293 -11.28 -1.79 -20.38
C GLN A 293 -11.63 -3.10 -19.69
N VAL A 294 -11.78 -4.17 -20.44
CA VAL A 294 -11.95 -5.49 -19.85
C VAL A 294 -10.65 -5.74 -19.09
N TRP A 295 -10.56 -5.24 -17.85
CA TRP A 295 -9.33 -5.10 -17.09
C TRP A 295 -8.97 -6.52 -16.68
N PRO A 296 -7.96 -7.16 -17.32
CA PRO A 296 -7.74 -8.58 -17.15
C PRO A 296 -7.42 -8.85 -15.68
N GLY A 297 -8.22 -9.70 -15.04
CA GLY A 297 -8.00 -10.12 -13.66
C GLY A 297 -8.99 -9.56 -12.63
N VAL A 298 -9.69 -8.45 -12.90
CA VAL A 298 -10.66 -7.92 -11.92
C VAL A 298 -12.05 -8.51 -12.16
N VAL A 299 -12.48 -9.41 -11.28
CA VAL A 299 -13.87 -9.90 -11.26
C VAL A 299 -14.64 -9.02 -10.28
N PRO A 300 -15.78 -8.41 -10.66
CA PRO A 300 -16.63 -7.70 -9.73
C PRO A 300 -17.08 -8.67 -8.63
N GLY A 301 -16.54 -8.51 -7.42
CA GLY A 301 -17.05 -9.22 -6.25
C GLY A 301 -18.38 -8.59 -5.84
N SER A 302 -19.39 -9.41 -5.56
CA SER A 302 -20.71 -8.98 -5.07
C SER A 302 -20.72 -8.51 -3.61
N ALA A 303 -19.54 -8.19 -3.04
CA ALA A 303 -19.42 -7.75 -1.66
C ALA A 303 -19.84 -6.28 -1.54
N SER A 304 -21.01 -6.06 -0.94
CA SER A 304 -21.53 -4.74 -0.64
C SER A 304 -20.77 -4.17 0.57
N ILE A 305 -19.81 -3.27 0.33
CA ILE A 305 -19.11 -2.54 1.40
C ILE A 305 -19.98 -1.35 1.81
N ARG A 306 -20.61 -1.43 2.98
CA ARG A 306 -21.57 -0.42 3.48
C ARG A 306 -20.95 0.53 4.53
N SER A 307 -19.73 0.28 5.00
CA SER A 307 -19.09 1.04 6.08
C SER A 307 -17.54 0.93 6.10
N ILE A 308 -16.83 1.78 6.89
CA ILE A 308 -15.38 1.61 7.17
C ILE A 308 -15.12 0.28 7.87
N THR A 309 -16.04 -0.14 8.75
CA THR A 309 -16.08 -1.49 9.30
C THR A 309 -16.23 -2.54 8.21
N ASP A 310 -16.84 -2.27 7.06
CA ASP A 310 -16.84 -3.17 5.89
C ASP A 310 -15.59 -3.06 5.02
N LEU A 311 -14.75 -2.04 5.15
CA LEU A 311 -13.41 -2.04 4.54
C LEU A 311 -12.44 -2.90 5.37
N VAL A 312 -12.55 -2.76 6.70
CA VAL A 312 -11.92 -3.63 7.70
C VAL A 312 -12.47 -5.06 7.56
N LEU A 313 -13.79 -5.22 7.45
CA LEU A 313 -14.43 -6.53 7.31
C LEU A 313 -14.37 -7.05 5.87
N ALA A 314 -14.21 -6.27 4.80
CA ALA A 314 -13.94 -6.82 3.46
C ALA A 314 -12.59 -7.53 3.44
N SER A 315 -11.65 -7.05 4.26
CA SER A 315 -10.43 -7.80 4.57
C SER A 315 -10.72 -9.14 5.28
N ASP A 316 -11.75 -9.20 6.15
CA ASP A 316 -12.16 -10.41 6.90
C ASP A 316 -13.22 -11.30 6.21
N VAL A 317 -14.10 -10.79 5.34
CA VAL A 317 -15.19 -11.50 4.67
C VAL A 317 -14.61 -12.34 3.53
N ILE A 318 -13.57 -11.80 2.87
CA ILE A 318 -12.72 -12.59 1.98
C ILE A 318 -11.92 -13.63 2.79
N SER A 319 -11.45 -13.28 4.00
CA SER A 319 -10.80 -14.22 4.94
C SER A 319 -11.74 -15.34 5.44
N ARG A 320 -13.05 -15.08 5.56
CA ARG A 320 -14.05 -16.07 6.05
C ARG A 320 -14.47 -17.08 4.98
N GLN A 321 -14.46 -16.71 3.70
CA GLN A 321 -14.54 -17.71 2.62
C GLN A 321 -13.30 -18.62 2.59
N ASP A 322 -12.17 -18.12 3.10
CA ASP A 322 -10.93 -18.85 3.22
C ASP A 322 -10.86 -19.72 4.51
N ASN A 323 -11.71 -19.50 5.53
CA ASN A 323 -11.60 -20.09 6.89
C ASN A 323 -11.73 -21.62 7.02
N VAL A 324 -12.12 -22.35 5.95
CA VAL A 324 -12.25 -23.82 6.00
C VAL A 324 -10.88 -24.51 6.02
N GLU A 325 -9.82 -23.86 5.53
CA GLU A 325 -8.42 -24.32 5.70
C GLU A 325 -7.75 -23.78 6.99
N TYR A 326 -8.36 -22.79 7.65
CA TYR A 326 -7.70 -22.00 8.71
C TYR A 326 -7.81 -22.66 10.08
N VAL A 327 -8.96 -23.27 10.42
CA VAL A 327 -9.17 -23.95 11.72
C VAL A 327 -8.32 -25.22 11.85
N LYS A 328 -7.94 -25.86 10.73
CA LYS A 328 -7.00 -27.00 10.76
C LYS A 328 -5.59 -26.59 11.16
N TYR A 329 -5.18 -25.33 10.99
CA TYR A 329 -3.78 -24.94 11.15
C TYR A 329 -3.37 -24.62 12.59
N ASP A 330 -4.28 -24.11 13.42
CA ASP A 330 -4.02 -23.93 14.87
C ASP A 330 -4.08 -25.26 15.63
N ASN A 331 -4.95 -26.19 15.21
CA ASN A 331 -5.07 -27.51 15.87
C ASN A 331 -3.90 -28.46 15.56
N ILE A 332 -3.14 -28.25 14.49
CA ILE A 332 -1.96 -29.10 14.17
C ILE A 332 -0.71 -28.65 14.95
N LYS A 333 -0.68 -27.43 15.50
CA LYS A 333 0.45 -26.94 16.33
C LYS A 333 0.15 -26.91 17.82
N ASN A 334 -1.10 -26.75 18.22
CA ASN A 334 -1.52 -26.95 19.60
C ASN A 334 -2.14 -28.33 19.67
N GLY A 335 -1.34 -29.34 20.03
CA GLY A 335 -1.80 -30.72 20.19
C GLY A 335 -3.05 -30.78 21.07
N THR A 336 -4.20 -30.97 20.42
CA THR A 336 -5.47 -31.45 20.96
C THR A 336 -6.08 -32.37 19.92
#